data_AF-A0A550CND1-F1
#
_entry.id   AF-A0A550CND1-F1
#
_cell.length_a   1.000
_cell.length_b   1.000
_cell.length_c   1.000
_cell.angle_alpha   90.00
_cell.angle_beta   90.00
_cell.angle_gamma   90.00
#
_symmetry.space_group_name_H-M   'P 1'
#
loop_
_entity.id
_entity.type
_entity.pdbx_description
1 polymer ?
#
loop_
_entity_poly.entity_id
_entity_poly.type
_entity_poly.pdbx_seq_one_letter_code
_entity_poly.pdbx_strand_id
1 'polypeptide(L)'
;MSRSRIGVLFTSLLAAIVAALFLSSSETRQARVYEHAALQPVLRFVKSLQSTLLSQPLARKPDTTAVVLNWSRLPNVVRIASLLCEASLDDVMDSDFSSTGCSHTKLKIHNSPENLYFQARFIGCAEATTEFCFIQDDDYIIWPHIIQTLHARMKESDARGIHLLPAHEHLSSTLQTIVAPPRIHTDFAWLGHGAIIRRSLSTEFLSLLDYLKANDEEQKMADNYFTILSNAFTERWFDQGYELGGGQAFTVGTEGDLRNERHIARATKMLDDIFAGERSPCEQGVPYVDCSPDTTMARMTYAPCKSASCLFQTNIQLLPDFSVQGSHASELAQLTKENSGRLGIPALAPIR
;
A
#
# COMPACT_ATOMS: atom_id res chain seq x y z
N MET A 1 45.18 -3.27 15.18
CA MET A 1 44.26 -3.80 16.23
C MET A 1 44.77 -3.44 17.63
N SER A 2 44.29 -2.38 18.30
CA SER A 2 44.52 -2.19 19.76
C SER A 2 43.71 -1.05 20.45
N ARG A 3 42.48 -0.73 20.01
CA ARG A 3 41.66 0.32 20.66
C ARG A 3 40.33 -0.16 21.28
N SER A 4 39.88 -1.37 20.98
CA SER A 4 38.57 -1.88 21.46
C SER A 4 38.58 -2.48 22.88
N ARG A 5 39.75 -2.89 23.40
CA ARG A 5 39.82 -3.60 24.71
C ARG A 5 39.74 -2.69 25.95
N ILE A 6 40.00 -1.39 25.83
CA ILE A 6 39.99 -0.46 26.97
C ILE A 6 38.55 -0.12 27.41
N GLY A 7 37.62 0.01 26.47
CA GLY A 7 36.21 0.34 26.77
C GLY A 7 35.48 -0.74 27.58
N VAL A 8 35.72 -2.02 27.26
CA VAL A 8 35.08 -3.15 27.95
C VAL A 8 35.58 -3.29 29.40
N LEU A 9 36.86 -3.02 29.64
CA LEU A 9 37.42 -3.02 31.01
C LEU A 9 36.79 -1.92 31.89
N PHE A 10 36.56 -0.73 31.32
CA PHE A 10 35.94 0.38 32.07
C PHE A 10 34.48 0.11 32.45
N THR A 11 33.66 -0.47 31.55
CA THR A 11 32.26 -0.79 31.86
C THR A 11 32.13 -1.91 32.88
N SER A 12 32.96 -2.95 32.80
CA SER A 12 33.00 -4.03 33.79
C SER A 12 33.44 -3.53 35.18
N LEU A 13 34.44 -2.65 35.25
CA LEU A 13 34.90 -2.08 36.51
C LEU A 13 33.83 -1.18 37.16
N LEU A 14 33.13 -0.36 36.36
CA LEU A 14 32.06 0.51 36.85
C LEU A 14 30.87 -0.31 37.40
N ALA A 15 30.49 -1.39 36.71
CA ALA A 15 29.44 -2.30 37.17
C ALA A 15 29.81 -3.01 38.48
N ALA A 16 31.08 -3.44 38.63
CA ALA A 16 31.58 -4.05 39.86
C ALA A 16 31.59 -3.08 41.05
N ILE A 17 31.98 -1.81 40.83
CA ILE A 17 31.95 -0.76 41.87
C ILE A 17 30.51 -0.49 42.32
N VAL A 18 29.55 -0.39 41.40
CA VAL A 18 28.14 -0.20 41.73
C VAL A 18 27.60 -1.40 42.52
N ALA A 19 27.89 -2.64 42.11
CA ALA A 19 27.47 -3.83 42.83
C ALA A 19 28.05 -3.91 44.26
N ALA A 20 29.33 -3.55 44.44
CA ALA A 20 29.98 -3.51 45.75
C ALA A 20 29.33 -2.48 46.69
N LEU A 21 28.95 -1.31 46.19
CA LEU A 21 28.27 -0.26 46.96
C LEU A 21 26.87 -0.67 47.40
N PHE A 22 26.15 -1.49 46.61
CA PHE A 22 24.85 -2.04 47.02
C PHE A 22 24.96 -3.20 48.02
N LEU A 23 26.03 -3.98 47.97
CA LEU A 23 26.22 -5.13 48.86
C LEU A 23 26.73 -4.76 50.26
N SER A 24 27.35 -3.59 50.45
CA SER A 24 27.87 -3.18 51.77
C SER A 24 26.87 -2.42 52.65
N SER A 25 25.60 -2.28 52.25
CA SER A 25 24.59 -1.45 52.94
C SER A 25 23.49 -2.22 53.69
N SER A 26 23.65 -3.53 53.91
CA SER A 26 22.59 -4.39 54.50
C SER A 26 22.54 -4.39 56.03
N GLU A 27 23.54 -3.85 56.73
CA GLU A 27 23.61 -3.84 58.20
C GLU A 27 23.71 -2.42 58.80
N THR A 28 22.61 -1.67 58.78
CA THR A 28 22.09 -0.96 59.97
C THR A 28 20.74 -0.33 59.66
N ARG A 29 19.72 -0.66 60.46
CA ARG A 29 18.50 0.16 60.50
C ARG A 29 18.85 1.52 61.11
N GLN A 30 18.09 2.55 60.70
CA GLN A 30 17.89 3.80 61.45
C GLN A 30 18.92 4.94 61.25
N ALA A 31 19.24 5.27 59.99
CA ALA A 31 19.75 6.60 59.63
C ALA A 31 19.33 7.08 58.22
N ARG A 32 19.11 8.41 58.10
CA ARG A 32 19.08 9.25 56.87
C ARG A 32 18.03 9.02 55.77
N VAL A 33 17.04 9.92 55.79
CA VAL A 33 16.16 10.30 54.66
C VAL A 33 16.89 11.21 53.62
N TYR A 34 18.22 11.31 53.66
CA TYR A 34 19.01 12.35 52.97
C TYR A 34 20.10 11.86 52.00
N GLU A 35 19.96 10.65 51.42
CA GLU A 35 20.97 10.10 50.48
C GLU A 35 20.46 9.77 49.06
N HIS A 36 19.19 10.06 48.74
CA HIS A 36 18.65 9.84 47.38
C HIS A 36 19.03 10.92 46.34
N ALA A 37 19.53 12.09 46.77
CA ALA A 37 19.84 13.19 45.85
C ALA A 37 21.15 12.98 45.05
N ALA A 38 22.15 12.31 45.62
CA ALA A 38 23.49 12.18 45.01
C ALA A 38 23.58 11.13 43.88
N LEU A 39 22.71 10.11 43.89
CA LEU A 39 22.71 9.02 42.90
C LEU A 39 21.79 9.29 41.69
N GLN A 40 20.81 10.20 41.81
CA GLN A 40 19.93 10.62 40.72
C GLN A 40 20.67 11.11 39.46
N PRO A 41 21.73 11.95 39.53
CA PRO A 41 22.45 12.43 38.34
C PRO A 41 23.17 11.30 37.60
N VAL A 42 23.83 10.40 38.34
CA VAL A 42 24.57 9.27 37.77
C VAL A 42 23.61 8.30 37.08
N LEU A 43 22.47 7.98 37.71
CA LEU A 43 21.47 7.09 37.12
C LEU A 43 20.84 7.69 35.85
N ARG A 44 20.61 9.01 35.81
CA ARG A 44 20.16 9.72 34.60
C ARG A 44 21.23 9.72 33.50
N PHE A 45 22.50 9.91 33.86
CA PHE A 45 23.61 9.90 32.90
C PHE A 45 23.83 8.51 32.28
N VAL A 46 23.74 7.44 33.06
CA VAL A 46 23.81 6.06 32.56
C VAL A 46 22.61 5.72 31.67
N LYS A 47 21.39 6.11 32.04
CA LYS A 47 20.20 5.95 31.18
C LYS A 47 20.32 6.75 29.87
N SER A 48 20.86 7.97 29.93
CA SER A 48 21.14 8.80 28.76
C SER A 48 22.17 8.14 27.83
N LEU A 49 23.27 7.62 28.37
CA LEU A 49 24.28 6.90 27.60
C LEU A 49 23.73 5.60 26.98
N GLN A 50 22.92 4.83 27.70
CA GLN A 50 22.25 3.65 27.13
C GLN A 50 21.26 4.04 26.00
N SER A 51 20.47 5.10 26.20
CA SER A 51 19.59 5.67 25.16
C SER A 51 20.33 6.16 23.92
N THR A 52 21.58 6.63 24.08
CA THR A 52 22.35 7.21 22.96
C THR A 52 23.19 6.15 22.24
N LEU A 53 23.59 5.06 22.92
CA LEU A 53 24.47 4.02 22.38
C LEU A 53 23.74 2.77 21.85
N LEU A 54 22.46 2.57 22.18
CA LEU A 54 21.65 1.42 21.72
C LEU A 54 20.61 1.80 20.65
N SER A 55 20.66 3.00 20.09
CA SER A 55 19.68 3.49 19.12
C SER A 55 20.30 4.20 17.91
N GLN A 56 21.42 3.67 17.41
CA GLN A 56 21.66 3.74 15.97
C GLN A 56 20.81 2.65 15.32
N PRO A 57 19.71 2.99 14.61
CA PRO A 57 19.00 1.98 13.84
C PRO A 57 19.97 1.41 12.81
N LEU A 58 20.18 0.09 12.83
CA LEU A 58 20.78 -0.63 11.71
C LEU A 58 20.07 -0.14 10.44
N ALA A 59 20.82 0.47 9.52
CA ALA A 59 20.27 1.12 8.34
C ALA A 59 19.40 0.11 7.58
N ARG A 60 18.08 0.23 7.73
CA ARG A 60 17.14 -0.73 7.16
C ARG A 60 17.24 -0.58 5.65
N LYS A 61 17.56 -1.68 4.98
CA LYS A 61 17.57 -1.74 3.52
C LYS A 61 16.17 -1.33 3.03
N PRO A 62 16.04 -0.41 2.06
CA PRO A 62 14.75 -0.07 1.49
C PRO A 62 14.12 -1.32 0.85
N ASP A 63 12.84 -1.54 1.14
CA ASP A 63 12.06 -2.71 0.74
C ASP A 63 10.78 -2.34 -0.04
N THR A 64 10.66 -1.08 -0.48
CA THR A 64 9.57 -0.57 -1.34
C THR A 64 10.12 0.19 -2.55
N THR A 65 9.59 -0.06 -3.74
CA THR A 65 9.87 0.72 -4.96
C THR A 65 8.62 1.53 -5.33
N ALA A 66 8.78 2.81 -5.68
CA ALA A 66 7.69 3.60 -6.24
C ALA A 66 7.61 3.39 -7.76
N VAL A 67 6.40 3.22 -8.28
CA VAL A 67 6.07 3.05 -9.70
C VAL A 67 5.04 4.10 -10.07
N VAL A 68 5.45 5.10 -10.85
CA VAL A 68 4.61 6.24 -11.24
C VAL A 68 4.38 6.16 -12.74
N LEU A 69 3.12 6.11 -13.17
CA LEU A 69 2.78 6.19 -14.60
C LEU A 69 2.81 7.64 -15.07
N ASN A 70 3.22 7.87 -16.32
CA ASN A 70 3.26 9.19 -16.95
C ASN A 70 2.34 9.20 -18.18
N TRP A 71 1.29 10.02 -18.14
CA TRP A 71 0.36 10.28 -19.23
C TRP A 71 0.41 11.77 -19.63
N SER A 72 1.47 12.14 -20.35
CA SER A 72 1.66 13.50 -20.89
C SER A 72 1.73 14.63 -19.85
N ARG A 73 1.91 14.34 -18.54
CA ARG A 73 2.07 15.35 -17.48
C ARG A 73 3.43 15.24 -16.79
N LEU A 74 4.51 15.18 -17.56
CA LEU A 74 5.90 15.15 -17.03
C LEU A 74 6.17 16.15 -15.88
N PRO A 75 5.68 17.42 -15.90
CA PRO A 75 5.86 18.33 -14.76
C PRO A 75 5.26 17.82 -13.43
N ASN A 76 4.14 17.09 -13.49
CA ASN A 76 3.54 16.46 -12.32
C ASN A 76 4.40 15.28 -11.85
N VAL A 77 4.89 14.43 -12.77
CA VAL A 77 5.79 13.31 -12.47
C VAL A 77 7.10 13.79 -11.82
N VAL A 78 7.66 14.92 -12.29
CA VAL A 78 8.81 15.60 -11.68
C VAL A 78 8.49 16.05 -10.24
N ARG A 79 7.31 16.67 -10.01
CA ARG A 79 6.89 17.07 -8.66
C ARG A 79 6.66 15.88 -7.73
N ILE A 80 6.05 14.81 -8.24
CA ILE A 80 5.83 13.55 -7.55
C ILE A 80 7.16 12.90 -7.17
N ALA A 81 8.09 12.76 -8.12
CA ALA A 81 9.43 12.25 -7.87
C ALA A 81 10.16 13.09 -6.81
N SER A 82 10.00 14.42 -6.83
CA SER A 82 10.60 15.30 -5.81
C SER A 82 10.11 14.98 -4.40
N LEU A 83 8.80 14.74 -4.23
CA LEU A 83 8.20 14.35 -2.95
C LEU A 83 8.64 12.94 -2.50
N LEU A 84 8.74 12.01 -3.44
CA LEU A 84 9.26 10.66 -3.23
C LEU A 84 10.79 10.64 -3.00
N CYS A 85 11.49 11.77 -3.17
CA CYS A 85 12.92 11.93 -2.98
C CYS A 85 13.29 12.94 -1.87
N GLU A 86 12.35 13.45 -1.07
CA GLU A 86 12.69 14.24 0.13
C GLU A 86 13.73 13.50 0.98
N ALA A 87 14.54 14.17 1.82
CA ALA A 87 15.68 13.56 2.53
C ALA A 87 15.36 12.40 3.50
N SER A 88 14.08 12.08 3.70
CA SER A 88 13.63 10.79 4.26
C SER A 88 13.80 9.59 3.30
N LEU A 89 14.12 9.87 2.02
CA LEU A 89 14.00 9.02 0.84
C LEU A 89 15.07 9.27 -0.25
N ASP A 90 15.92 10.31 -0.20
CA ASP A 90 16.96 10.69 -1.20
C ASP A 90 17.59 9.51 -1.99
N ASP A 91 17.39 9.33 -3.32
CA ASP A 91 18.46 8.97 -4.31
C ASP A 91 18.08 9.22 -5.84
N VAL A 92 19.01 9.76 -6.69
CA VAL A 92 18.94 10.69 -7.86
C VAL A 92 18.32 10.24 -9.18
N MET A 93 18.22 11.23 -10.08
CA MET A 93 17.52 11.26 -11.36
C MET A 93 18.36 11.65 -12.59
N ASP A 94 17.76 11.40 -13.76
CA ASP A 94 18.15 11.90 -15.09
C ASP A 94 18.04 13.44 -15.20
N SER A 95 18.59 14.00 -16.27
CA SER A 95 18.59 15.42 -16.65
C SER A 95 17.22 16.11 -16.58
N ASP A 96 16.16 15.52 -17.16
CA ASP A 96 14.77 16.05 -17.09
C ASP A 96 14.21 16.10 -15.67
N PHE A 97 14.77 15.28 -14.79
CA PHE A 97 14.41 15.18 -13.39
C PHE A 97 15.48 15.80 -12.48
N SER A 98 16.51 16.49 -13.00
CA SER A 98 17.61 17.07 -12.21
C SER A 98 17.15 18.04 -11.11
N SER A 99 15.97 18.64 -11.29
CA SER A 99 15.25 19.48 -10.33
C SER A 99 14.68 18.74 -9.11
N THR A 100 14.64 17.40 -9.13
CA THR A 100 13.97 16.55 -8.14
C THR A 100 14.83 16.16 -6.93
N GLY A 101 16.13 16.46 -6.94
CA GLY A 101 16.91 16.69 -5.72
C GLY A 101 17.71 15.55 -5.05
N CYS A 102 17.86 14.34 -5.59
CA CYS A 102 18.42 13.23 -4.80
C CYS A 102 19.90 12.77 -5.14
N SER A 103 20.39 11.60 -4.68
CA SER A 103 21.80 11.07 -4.79
C SER A 103 21.98 9.65 -5.48
N HIS A 104 23.04 9.31 -6.20
CA HIS A 104 22.97 8.45 -7.43
C HIS A 104 22.32 6.98 -7.54
N THR A 105 21.19 6.55 -6.92
CA THR A 105 20.73 5.12 -6.96
C THR A 105 19.22 4.71 -6.91
N LYS A 106 18.24 5.60 -6.60
CA LYS A 106 16.82 5.19 -6.39
C LYS A 106 15.88 5.47 -7.56
N LEU A 107 16.08 6.51 -8.38
CA LEU A 107 15.27 6.65 -9.59
C LEU A 107 15.78 5.68 -10.67
N LYS A 108 14.83 4.97 -11.29
CA LYS A 108 15.03 4.22 -12.53
C LYS A 108 13.95 4.65 -13.52
N ILE A 109 14.34 5.02 -14.72
CA ILE A 109 13.41 5.37 -15.80
C ILE A 109 13.33 4.16 -16.73
N HIS A 110 12.13 3.59 -16.86
CA HIS A 110 11.84 2.49 -17.78
C HIS A 110 11.02 3.06 -18.94
N ASN A 111 11.65 3.20 -20.11
CA ASN A 111 11.00 3.65 -21.33
C ASN A 111 10.61 2.45 -22.20
N SER A 112 9.37 2.41 -22.66
CA SER A 112 8.87 1.43 -23.63
C SER A 112 8.84 2.04 -25.03
N PRO A 113 9.10 1.27 -26.11
CA PRO A 113 8.92 1.75 -27.49
C PRO A 113 7.45 1.98 -27.87
N GLU A 114 6.50 1.41 -27.12
CA GLU A 114 5.05 1.58 -27.29
C GLU A 114 4.35 1.94 -25.97
N ASN A 115 3.12 2.44 -26.05
CA ASN A 115 2.34 2.76 -24.86
C ASN A 115 1.74 1.48 -24.25
N LEU A 116 2.27 1.08 -23.08
CA LEU A 116 1.82 -0.09 -22.33
C LEU A 116 0.64 0.21 -21.37
N TYR A 117 0.16 1.46 -21.36
CA TYR A 117 -0.98 1.91 -20.54
C TYR A 117 -0.86 1.45 -19.08
N PHE A 118 -1.90 0.80 -18.54
CA PHE A 118 -1.93 0.35 -17.16
C PHE A 118 -1.08 -0.92 -16.93
N GLN A 119 -0.73 -1.69 -17.97
CA GLN A 119 0.16 -2.85 -17.79
C GLN A 119 1.54 -2.47 -17.23
N ALA A 120 2.02 -1.28 -17.60
CA ALA A 120 3.33 -0.77 -17.22
C ALA A 120 3.57 -0.80 -15.70
N ARG A 121 2.55 -0.51 -14.88
CA ARG A 121 2.70 -0.47 -13.41
C ARG A 121 2.97 -1.86 -12.82
N PHE A 122 2.38 -2.90 -13.41
CA PHE A 122 2.57 -4.28 -12.97
C PHE A 122 3.92 -4.84 -13.44
N ILE A 123 4.35 -4.52 -14.67
CA ILE A 123 5.67 -4.88 -15.19
C ILE A 123 6.77 -4.23 -14.34
N GLY A 124 6.74 -2.90 -14.18
CA GLY A 124 7.72 -2.16 -13.37
C GLY A 124 7.75 -2.59 -11.91
N CYS A 125 6.59 -2.99 -11.36
CA CYS A 125 6.55 -3.61 -10.03
C CYS A 125 7.19 -5.01 -10.03
N ALA A 126 6.82 -5.91 -10.93
CA ALA A 126 7.37 -7.28 -10.98
C ALA A 126 8.89 -7.31 -11.19
N GLU A 127 9.44 -6.36 -11.95
CA GLU A 127 10.89 -6.17 -12.15
C GLU A 127 11.62 -5.56 -10.93
N ALA A 128 10.90 -5.04 -9.93
CA ALA A 128 11.50 -4.42 -8.76
C ALA A 128 12.29 -5.45 -7.92
N THR A 129 13.33 -4.98 -7.22
CA THR A 129 14.15 -5.82 -6.31
C THR A 129 13.68 -5.78 -4.86
N THR A 130 12.60 -5.04 -4.59
CA THR A 130 11.98 -4.78 -3.29
C THR A 130 10.86 -5.78 -2.97
N GLU A 131 10.38 -5.79 -1.71
CA GLU A 131 9.24 -6.62 -1.31
C GLU A 131 7.92 -5.99 -1.76
N PHE A 132 7.81 -4.67 -1.68
CA PHE A 132 6.61 -3.91 -2.01
C PHE A 132 6.82 -2.98 -3.20
N CYS A 133 5.70 -2.61 -3.80
CA CYS A 133 5.57 -1.56 -4.80
C CYS A 133 4.54 -0.54 -4.30
N PHE A 134 4.92 0.73 -4.22
CA PHE A 134 3.96 1.84 -4.14
C PHE A 134 3.65 2.33 -5.55
N ILE A 135 2.39 2.55 -5.86
CA ILE A 135 1.86 2.79 -7.20
C ILE A 135 1.01 4.06 -7.16
N GLN A 136 1.16 4.95 -8.14
CA GLN A 136 0.23 6.08 -8.36
C GLN A 136 0.29 6.58 -9.81
N ASP A 137 -0.71 7.37 -10.20
CA ASP A 137 -0.76 8.07 -11.48
C ASP A 137 -0.17 9.50 -11.38
N ASP A 138 -0.12 10.24 -12.49
CA ASP A 138 0.53 11.55 -12.59
C ASP A 138 -0.38 12.76 -12.35
N ASP A 139 -1.60 12.57 -11.87
CA ASP A 139 -2.53 13.65 -11.50
C ASP A 139 -2.86 13.73 -10.01
N TYR A 140 -2.19 12.94 -9.16
CA TYR A 140 -2.39 12.92 -7.71
C TYR A 140 -1.09 13.11 -6.90
N ILE A 141 -1.18 13.73 -5.72
CA ILE A 141 -0.14 13.72 -4.69
C ILE A 141 -0.57 12.87 -3.50
N ILE A 142 0.27 11.89 -3.16
CA ILE A 142 0.23 11.18 -1.88
C ILE A 142 1.40 11.63 -1.02
N TRP A 143 1.11 12.05 0.21
CA TRP A 143 2.12 12.61 1.12
C TRP A 143 3.03 11.52 1.71
N PRO A 144 4.33 11.79 1.96
CA PRO A 144 5.27 10.79 2.48
C PRO A 144 4.83 10.09 3.78
N HIS A 145 4.14 10.79 4.69
CA HIS A 145 3.62 10.21 5.93
C HIS A 145 2.48 9.18 5.69
N ILE A 146 1.72 9.34 4.61
CA ILE A 146 0.69 8.38 4.19
C ILE A 146 1.38 7.11 3.65
N ILE A 147 2.39 7.27 2.79
CA ILE A 147 3.19 6.15 2.25
C ILE A 147 3.87 5.36 3.37
N GLN A 148 4.41 6.03 4.39
CA GLN A 148 4.94 5.37 5.59
C GLN A 148 3.88 4.57 6.37
N THR A 149 2.65 5.09 6.44
CA THR A 149 1.54 4.42 7.14
C THR A 149 1.06 3.19 6.36
N LEU A 150 0.95 3.30 5.04
CA LEU A 150 0.69 2.19 4.11
C LEU A 150 1.75 1.09 4.25
N HIS A 151 3.03 1.47 4.24
CA HIS A 151 4.15 0.53 4.42
C HIS A 151 4.09 -0.20 5.76
N ALA A 152 3.89 0.53 6.87
CA ALA A 152 3.76 -0.07 8.20
C ALA A 152 2.63 -1.11 8.24
N ARG A 153 1.45 -0.80 7.69
CA ARG A 153 0.33 -1.75 7.58
C ARG A 153 0.71 -3.00 6.77
N MET A 154 1.41 -2.85 5.64
CA MET A 154 1.86 -3.98 4.81
C MET A 154 2.92 -4.86 5.48
N LYS A 155 3.73 -4.31 6.40
CA LYS A 155 4.65 -5.14 7.24
C LYS A 155 3.92 -5.87 8.36
N GLU A 156 2.81 -5.31 8.85
CA GLU A 156 2.06 -5.81 10.01
C GLU A 156 0.87 -6.70 9.65
N SER A 157 0.57 -6.89 8.36
CA SER A 157 -0.59 -7.67 7.89
C SER A 157 -0.30 -8.48 6.64
N ASP A 158 -1.10 -9.53 6.46
CA ASP A 158 -1.13 -10.35 5.25
C ASP A 158 -2.00 -9.72 4.14
N ALA A 159 -2.24 -8.40 4.21
CA ALA A 159 -2.93 -7.66 3.16
C ALA A 159 -2.24 -7.87 1.81
N ARG A 160 -3.05 -8.16 0.80
CA ARG A 160 -2.60 -8.33 -0.60
C ARG A 160 -2.13 -6.97 -1.14
N GLY A 161 -2.99 -5.98 -1.01
CA GLY A 161 -2.69 -4.59 -1.29
C GLY A 161 -3.58 -3.67 -0.48
N ILE A 162 -3.17 -2.40 -0.37
CA ILE A 162 -3.95 -1.33 0.24
C ILE A 162 -4.11 -0.23 -0.80
N HIS A 163 -5.35 0.20 -1.03
CA HIS A 163 -5.72 1.17 -2.04
C HIS A 163 -6.26 2.43 -1.36
N LEU A 164 -5.57 3.55 -1.52
CA LEU A 164 -6.09 4.87 -1.20
C LEU A 164 -7.13 5.24 -2.25
N LEU A 165 -8.30 5.71 -1.81
CA LEU A 165 -9.37 6.15 -2.69
C LEU A 165 -9.96 7.46 -2.18
N PRO A 166 -10.11 8.50 -3.02
CA PRO A 166 -10.86 9.69 -2.68
C PRO A 166 -12.35 9.35 -2.50
N ALA A 167 -13.11 10.28 -1.90
CA ALA A 167 -14.50 10.04 -1.50
C ALA A 167 -15.41 9.44 -2.59
N HIS A 168 -15.27 9.89 -3.85
CA HIS A 168 -16.09 9.41 -4.96
C HIS A 168 -15.69 7.98 -5.38
N GLU A 169 -14.39 7.67 -5.50
CA GLU A 169 -13.94 6.31 -5.82
C GLU A 169 -14.13 5.32 -4.68
N HIS A 170 -14.00 5.75 -3.42
CA HIS A 170 -14.29 4.91 -2.26
C HIS A 170 -15.76 4.49 -2.26
N LEU A 171 -16.68 5.41 -2.60
CA LEU A 171 -18.10 5.09 -2.78
C LEU A 171 -18.31 4.17 -3.99
N SER A 172 -17.75 4.52 -5.15
CA SER A 172 -17.84 3.74 -6.40
C SER A 172 -17.40 2.28 -6.18
N SER A 173 -16.24 2.07 -5.55
CA SER A 173 -15.68 0.76 -5.22
C SER A 173 -16.58 0.00 -4.22
N THR A 174 -17.17 0.70 -3.24
CA THR A 174 -18.09 0.07 -2.27
C THR A 174 -19.37 -0.43 -2.95
N LEU A 175 -19.87 0.28 -3.96
CA LEU A 175 -21.03 -0.14 -4.77
C LEU A 175 -20.66 -1.27 -5.73
N GLN A 176 -19.41 -1.27 -6.23
CA GLN A 176 -18.78 -2.34 -7.01
C GLN A 176 -18.13 -3.41 -6.12
N THR A 177 -18.92 -4.02 -5.23
CA THR A 177 -18.50 -5.16 -4.40
C THR A 177 -19.51 -6.30 -4.54
N ILE A 178 -19.05 -7.53 -4.81
CA ILE A 178 -19.91 -8.70 -5.01
C ILE A 178 -19.39 -9.94 -4.29
N VAL A 179 -20.34 -10.75 -3.80
CA VAL A 179 -20.18 -12.13 -3.35
C VAL A 179 -21.12 -12.98 -4.18
N ALA A 180 -20.57 -13.96 -4.89
CA ALA A 180 -21.31 -14.97 -5.63
C ALA A 180 -20.99 -16.36 -5.02
N PRO A 181 -21.80 -16.84 -4.07
CA PRO A 181 -21.54 -18.10 -3.39
C PRO A 181 -21.46 -19.30 -4.35
N PRO A 182 -20.65 -20.33 -4.06
CA PRO A 182 -19.96 -20.55 -2.79
C PRO A 182 -18.50 -20.08 -2.74
N ARG A 183 -17.93 -19.52 -3.83
CA ARG A 183 -16.47 -19.28 -3.95
C ARG A 183 -16.06 -17.89 -4.43
N ILE A 184 -16.94 -17.16 -5.12
CA ILE A 184 -16.59 -15.86 -5.67
C ILE A 184 -16.86 -14.77 -4.63
N HIS A 185 -15.85 -13.94 -4.37
CA HIS A 185 -15.96 -12.72 -3.58
C HIS A 185 -14.92 -11.73 -4.08
N THR A 186 -15.36 -10.56 -4.54
CA THR A 186 -14.47 -9.62 -5.20
C THR A 186 -15.04 -8.20 -5.19
N ASP A 187 -14.17 -7.22 -5.42
CA ASP A 187 -14.56 -5.84 -5.66
C ASP A 187 -13.74 -5.22 -6.80
N PHE A 188 -14.16 -4.03 -7.22
CA PHE A 188 -13.36 -3.18 -8.09
C PHE A 188 -12.82 -1.99 -7.30
N ALA A 189 -11.51 -1.74 -7.41
CA ALA A 189 -10.88 -0.53 -6.92
C ALA A 189 -9.70 -0.13 -7.81
N TRP A 190 -9.55 1.17 -8.06
CA TRP A 190 -8.44 1.75 -8.82
C TRP A 190 -7.11 1.70 -8.05
N LEU A 191 -6.00 1.81 -8.79
CA LEU A 191 -4.65 1.91 -8.23
C LEU A 191 -4.03 3.31 -8.37
N GLY A 192 -4.56 4.15 -9.28
CA GLY A 192 -3.97 5.45 -9.63
C GLY A 192 -3.90 6.46 -8.49
N HIS A 193 -4.86 6.41 -7.56
CA HIS A 193 -4.96 7.27 -6.38
C HIS A 193 -3.97 6.93 -5.25
N GLY A 194 -3.00 6.05 -5.49
CA GLY A 194 -2.06 5.58 -4.48
C GLY A 194 -2.41 4.20 -3.96
N ALA A 195 -1.64 3.19 -4.34
CA ALA A 195 -1.76 1.84 -3.80
C ALA A 195 -0.40 1.33 -3.33
N ILE A 196 -0.37 0.49 -2.28
CA ILE A 196 0.80 -0.33 -1.97
C ILE A 196 0.43 -1.81 -2.14
N ILE A 197 1.26 -2.56 -2.85
CA ILE A 197 1.05 -3.99 -3.11
C ILE A 197 2.34 -4.77 -2.89
N ARG A 198 2.23 -6.08 -2.62
CA ARG A 198 3.39 -6.99 -2.64
C ARG A 198 3.86 -7.20 -4.07
N ARG A 199 5.18 -7.21 -4.31
CA ARG A 199 5.77 -7.46 -5.64
C ARG A 199 5.29 -8.77 -6.24
N SER A 200 5.21 -9.83 -5.43
CA SER A 200 4.81 -11.18 -5.89
C SER A 200 3.44 -11.16 -6.56
N LEU A 201 2.51 -10.34 -6.08
CA LEU A 201 1.17 -10.22 -6.66
C LEU A 201 1.18 -9.64 -8.07
N SER A 202 2.08 -8.72 -8.40
CA SER A 202 2.24 -8.26 -9.79
C SER A 202 2.81 -9.35 -10.69
N THR A 203 3.78 -10.13 -10.19
CA THR A 203 4.33 -11.29 -10.93
C THR A 203 3.25 -12.37 -11.16
N GLU A 204 2.49 -12.70 -10.12
CA GLU A 204 1.40 -13.68 -10.18
C GLU A 204 0.26 -13.19 -11.08
N PHE A 205 -0.11 -11.91 -11.02
CA PHE A 205 -1.15 -11.33 -11.86
C PHE A 205 -0.76 -11.29 -13.34
N LEU A 206 0.47 -10.91 -13.67
CA LEU A 206 0.98 -11.01 -15.05
C LEU A 206 0.99 -12.47 -15.53
N SER A 207 1.32 -13.42 -14.64
CA SER A 207 1.22 -14.85 -14.94
C SER A 207 -0.23 -15.32 -15.13
N LEU A 208 -1.21 -14.71 -14.45
CA LEU A 208 -2.63 -14.99 -14.66
C LEU A 208 -3.11 -14.46 -16.02
N LEU A 209 -2.68 -13.27 -16.42
CA LEU A 209 -3.00 -12.73 -17.75
C LEU A 209 -2.45 -13.62 -18.87
N ASP A 210 -1.22 -14.14 -18.74
CA ASP A 210 -0.65 -15.12 -19.67
C ASP A 210 -1.42 -16.46 -19.65
N TYR A 211 -1.73 -16.99 -18.47
CA TYR A 211 -2.52 -18.21 -18.29
C TYR A 211 -3.91 -18.12 -18.96
N LEU A 212 -4.60 -16.99 -18.79
CA LEU A 212 -5.89 -16.69 -19.42
C LEU A 212 -5.78 -16.35 -20.91
N LYS A 213 -4.54 -16.20 -21.43
CA LYS A 213 -4.23 -15.75 -22.80
C LYS A 213 -4.89 -14.41 -23.11
N ALA A 214 -4.82 -13.50 -22.15
CA ALA A 214 -5.32 -12.13 -22.29
C ALA A 214 -4.67 -11.48 -23.52
N ASN A 215 -5.48 -10.88 -24.39
CA ASN A 215 -4.97 -10.20 -25.57
C ASN A 215 -4.34 -8.83 -25.20
N ASP A 216 -3.67 -8.19 -26.17
CA ASP A 216 -2.95 -6.92 -25.97
C ASP A 216 -3.82 -5.80 -25.35
N GLU A 217 -5.09 -5.67 -25.75
CA GLU A 217 -6.03 -4.69 -25.18
C GLU A 217 -6.43 -5.06 -23.74
N GLU A 218 -6.64 -6.34 -23.45
CA GLU A 218 -6.93 -6.84 -22.09
C GLU A 218 -5.72 -6.63 -21.16
N GLN A 219 -4.50 -6.84 -21.67
CA GLN A 219 -3.25 -6.57 -20.96
C GLN A 219 -3.02 -5.08 -20.70
N LYS A 220 -3.18 -4.22 -21.72
CA LYS A 220 -3.01 -2.76 -21.60
C LYS A 220 -4.00 -2.12 -20.64
N MET A 221 -5.21 -2.70 -20.50
CA MET A 221 -6.23 -2.28 -19.54
C MET A 221 -6.16 -3.01 -18.18
N ALA A 222 -4.98 -3.52 -17.79
CA ALA A 222 -4.73 -4.33 -16.59
C ALA A 222 -5.39 -3.86 -15.28
N ASP A 223 -5.49 -2.55 -15.03
CA ASP A 223 -6.16 -2.01 -13.82
C ASP A 223 -7.62 -2.47 -13.68
N ASN A 224 -8.34 -2.64 -14.80
CA ASN A 224 -9.71 -3.14 -14.80
C ASN A 224 -9.84 -4.63 -14.43
N TYR A 225 -8.72 -5.36 -14.39
CA TYR A 225 -8.68 -6.81 -14.12
C TYR A 225 -8.07 -7.13 -12.76
N PHE A 226 -7.12 -6.33 -12.27
CA PHE A 226 -6.31 -6.65 -11.08
C PHE A 226 -7.16 -7.00 -9.85
N THR A 227 -7.95 -6.05 -9.34
CA THR A 227 -8.76 -6.26 -8.13
C THR A 227 -9.81 -7.36 -8.35
N ILE A 228 -10.53 -7.30 -9.47
CA ILE A 228 -11.59 -8.26 -9.79
C ILE A 228 -11.08 -9.71 -9.85
N LEU A 229 -10.02 -9.98 -10.63
CA LEU A 229 -9.46 -11.32 -10.81
C LEU A 229 -8.73 -11.84 -9.56
N SER A 230 -8.49 -11.00 -8.54
CA SER A 230 -7.85 -11.46 -7.31
C SER A 230 -8.75 -12.40 -6.50
N ASN A 231 -10.08 -12.34 -6.72
CA ASN A 231 -11.10 -13.03 -5.92
C ASN A 231 -10.93 -12.81 -4.41
N ALA A 232 -10.62 -11.58 -4.02
CA ALA A 232 -10.53 -11.15 -2.64
C ALA A 232 -11.10 -9.72 -2.53
N PHE A 233 -11.50 -9.31 -1.31
CA PHE A 233 -11.86 -7.91 -1.06
C PHE A 233 -10.60 -7.04 -0.95
N THR A 234 -10.64 -5.85 -1.53
CA THR A 234 -9.54 -4.89 -1.47
C THR A 234 -9.53 -4.16 -0.12
N GLU A 235 -8.36 -4.05 0.54
CA GLU A 235 -8.23 -3.15 1.69
C GLU A 235 -8.23 -1.70 1.20
N ARG A 236 -9.40 -1.07 1.25
CA ARG A 236 -9.64 0.29 0.78
C ARG A 236 -9.52 1.27 1.95
N TRP A 237 -8.76 2.35 1.74
CA TRP A 237 -8.54 3.43 2.69
C TRP A 237 -9.09 4.72 2.10
N PHE A 238 -9.91 5.44 2.85
CA PHE A 238 -10.38 6.77 2.47
C PHE A 238 -9.23 7.76 2.54
N ASP A 239 -8.81 8.31 1.41
CA ASP A 239 -7.86 9.43 1.36
C ASP A 239 -8.58 10.76 1.08
N GLN A 240 -7.97 11.87 1.50
CA GLN A 240 -8.52 13.20 1.25
C GLN A 240 -8.34 13.66 -0.20
N GLY A 241 -7.29 13.16 -0.87
CA GLY A 241 -6.93 13.49 -2.23
C GLY A 241 -6.33 14.88 -2.43
N TYR A 242 -5.30 14.94 -3.27
CA TYR A 242 -4.63 16.18 -3.66
C TYR A 242 -4.34 16.13 -5.16
N GLU A 243 -5.37 16.42 -5.95
CA GLU A 243 -5.28 16.52 -7.41
C GLU A 243 -4.26 17.58 -7.83
N LEU A 244 -3.42 17.22 -8.79
CA LEU A 244 -2.52 18.12 -9.51
C LEU A 244 -3.19 18.73 -10.74
N GLY A 245 -4.18 18.03 -11.31
CA GLY A 245 -4.82 18.39 -12.57
C GLY A 245 -3.85 18.43 -13.75
N GLY A 246 -4.28 19.11 -14.82
CA GLY A 246 -3.54 19.19 -16.08
C GLY A 246 -3.80 18.00 -17.02
N GLY A 247 -3.68 18.25 -18.33
CA GLY A 247 -3.93 17.25 -19.38
C GLY A 247 -5.38 16.79 -19.50
N GLN A 248 -5.62 15.86 -20.41
CA GLN A 248 -6.82 15.01 -20.43
C GLN A 248 -6.36 13.60 -20.03
N ALA A 249 -6.92 13.04 -18.95
CA ALA A 249 -6.59 11.67 -18.56
C ALA A 249 -7.14 10.68 -19.60
N PHE A 250 -6.44 9.57 -19.80
CA PHE A 250 -6.78 8.56 -20.81
C PHE A 250 -8.22 8.01 -20.68
N THR A 251 -8.76 8.00 -19.47
CA THR A 251 -10.08 7.48 -19.11
C THR A 251 -11.21 8.51 -19.17
N VAL A 252 -10.93 9.80 -19.40
CA VAL A 252 -11.95 10.86 -19.27
C VAL A 252 -12.91 10.88 -20.46
N GLY A 253 -14.20 10.88 -20.13
CA GLY A 253 -15.31 11.03 -21.06
C GLY A 253 -15.88 9.71 -21.57
N THR A 254 -17.04 9.79 -22.22
CA THR A 254 -17.93 8.64 -22.50
C THR A 254 -17.27 7.45 -23.19
N GLU A 255 -16.24 7.67 -24.03
CA GLU A 255 -15.48 6.57 -24.63
C GLU A 255 -14.59 5.84 -23.61
N GLY A 256 -13.95 6.56 -22.70
CA GLY A 256 -13.17 6.01 -21.60
C GLY A 256 -14.04 5.28 -20.58
N ASP A 257 -15.20 5.84 -20.25
CA ASP A 257 -16.21 5.20 -19.38
C ASP A 257 -16.65 3.85 -19.97
N LEU A 258 -17.14 3.85 -21.21
CA LEU A 258 -17.62 2.65 -21.91
C LEU A 258 -16.51 1.62 -22.16
N ARG A 259 -15.25 2.06 -22.27
CA ARG A 259 -14.08 1.16 -22.30
C ARG A 259 -13.90 0.51 -20.94
N ASN A 260 -13.82 1.29 -19.86
CA ASN A 260 -13.63 0.77 -18.50
C ASN A 260 -14.77 -0.20 -18.12
N GLU A 261 -16.03 0.15 -18.36
CA GLU A 261 -17.19 -0.73 -18.16
C GLU A 261 -17.05 -2.07 -18.90
N ARG A 262 -16.61 -2.04 -20.17
CA ARG A 262 -16.41 -3.25 -20.98
C ARG A 262 -15.31 -4.14 -20.42
N HIS A 263 -14.19 -3.56 -19.97
CA HIS A 263 -13.08 -4.34 -19.41
C HIS A 263 -13.42 -4.88 -18.01
N ILE A 264 -14.16 -4.13 -17.18
CA ILE A 264 -14.70 -4.61 -15.90
C ILE A 264 -15.67 -5.79 -16.12
N ALA A 265 -16.62 -5.67 -17.05
CA ALA A 265 -17.55 -6.75 -17.40
C ALA A 265 -16.84 -7.98 -18.02
N ARG A 266 -15.70 -7.76 -18.69
CA ARG A 266 -14.84 -8.84 -19.19
C ARG A 266 -14.08 -9.53 -18.07
N ALA A 267 -13.53 -8.78 -17.11
CA ALA A 267 -12.83 -9.30 -15.94
C ALA A 267 -13.76 -10.15 -15.06
N THR A 268 -14.99 -9.68 -14.80
CA THR A 268 -15.97 -10.46 -14.04
C THR A 268 -16.37 -11.74 -14.76
N LYS A 269 -16.56 -11.71 -16.08
CA LYS A 269 -16.79 -12.93 -16.86
C LYS A 269 -15.59 -13.89 -16.82
N MET A 270 -14.36 -13.40 -16.91
CA MET A 270 -13.17 -14.25 -16.74
C MET A 270 -13.14 -14.91 -15.35
N LEU A 271 -13.57 -14.20 -14.30
CA LEU A 271 -13.66 -14.75 -12.95
C LEU A 271 -14.74 -15.85 -12.86
N ASP A 272 -15.92 -15.65 -13.47
CA ASP A 272 -16.93 -16.70 -13.60
C ASP A 272 -16.39 -17.93 -14.35
N ASP A 273 -15.69 -17.72 -15.48
CA ASP A 273 -15.07 -18.78 -16.28
C ASP A 273 -14.00 -19.56 -15.48
N ILE A 274 -13.18 -18.88 -14.66
CA ILE A 274 -12.19 -19.49 -13.74
C ILE A 274 -12.86 -20.41 -12.71
N PHE A 275 -14.01 -20.01 -12.16
CA PHE A 275 -14.71 -20.74 -11.10
C PHE A 275 -15.84 -21.67 -11.60
N ALA A 276 -16.03 -21.81 -12.92
CA ALA A 276 -17.06 -22.67 -13.51
C ALA A 276 -16.80 -24.18 -13.35
N GLY A 277 -15.55 -24.59 -13.09
CA GLY A 277 -15.18 -25.99 -12.91
C GLY A 277 -15.51 -26.56 -11.52
N GLU A 278 -15.66 -27.88 -11.41
CA GLU A 278 -15.87 -28.56 -10.12
C GLU A 278 -14.69 -28.33 -9.15
N ARG A 279 -13.46 -28.52 -9.66
CA ARG A 279 -12.22 -28.28 -8.92
C ARG A 279 -12.01 -26.80 -8.65
N SER A 280 -11.36 -26.46 -7.54
CA SER A 280 -10.95 -25.09 -7.26
C SER A 280 -9.89 -24.61 -8.28
N PRO A 281 -9.75 -23.30 -8.51
CA PRO A 281 -8.68 -22.76 -9.35
C PRO A 281 -7.29 -23.10 -8.81
N CYS A 282 -7.12 -23.12 -7.49
CA CYS A 282 -5.85 -23.40 -6.83
C CYS A 282 -5.41 -24.88 -6.99
N GLU A 283 -6.34 -25.84 -6.98
CA GLU A 283 -6.05 -27.25 -7.35
C GLU A 283 -5.64 -27.41 -8.81
N GLN A 284 -6.04 -26.47 -9.67
CA GLN A 284 -5.67 -26.41 -11.09
C GLN A 284 -4.39 -25.61 -11.35
N GLY A 285 -3.78 -25.04 -10.30
CA GLY A 285 -2.57 -24.21 -10.41
C GLY A 285 -2.79 -22.84 -11.04
N VAL A 286 -4.02 -22.31 -11.01
CA VAL A 286 -4.31 -20.93 -11.46
C VAL A 286 -3.57 -19.96 -10.54
N PRO A 287 -2.67 -19.09 -11.06
CA PRO A 287 -1.93 -18.14 -10.23
C PRO A 287 -2.80 -16.96 -9.79
N TYR A 288 -2.33 -16.20 -8.80
CA TYR A 288 -2.91 -14.95 -8.28
C TYR A 288 -4.28 -15.07 -7.56
N VAL A 289 -5.22 -15.83 -8.10
CA VAL A 289 -6.60 -15.97 -7.59
C VAL A 289 -6.60 -16.52 -6.15
N ASP A 290 -7.32 -15.84 -5.24
CA ASP A 290 -7.61 -16.40 -3.92
C ASP A 290 -8.75 -17.44 -4.01
N CYS A 291 -8.52 -18.61 -3.42
CA CYS A 291 -9.50 -19.70 -3.34
C CYS A 291 -10.05 -19.89 -1.92
N SER A 292 -9.80 -18.95 -1.02
CA SER A 292 -10.38 -18.94 0.32
C SER A 292 -11.91 -19.06 0.26
N PRO A 293 -12.54 -19.92 1.08
CA PRO A 293 -13.99 -19.96 1.23
C PRO A 293 -14.51 -18.80 2.11
N ASP A 294 -13.61 -17.99 2.69
CA ASP A 294 -13.99 -16.86 3.53
C ASP A 294 -14.49 -15.68 2.69
N THR A 295 -15.81 -15.60 2.53
CA THR A 295 -16.51 -14.49 1.87
C THR A 295 -16.85 -13.35 2.82
N THR A 296 -16.25 -13.30 4.03
CA THR A 296 -16.55 -12.30 5.05
C THR A 296 -15.84 -10.98 4.76
N MET A 297 -16.58 -9.98 4.28
CA MET A 297 -16.04 -8.63 4.13
C MET A 297 -15.69 -8.01 5.50
N ALA A 298 -14.49 -7.43 5.60
CA ALA A 298 -14.04 -6.74 6.81
C ALA A 298 -14.95 -5.55 7.15
N ARG A 299 -15.41 -5.46 8.40
CA ARG A 299 -16.26 -4.36 8.91
C ARG A 299 -15.48 -3.13 9.40
N MET A 300 -14.20 -3.04 9.06
CA MET A 300 -13.34 -1.94 9.44
C MET A 300 -13.19 -0.97 8.26
N THR A 301 -13.33 0.32 8.54
CA THR A 301 -12.98 1.40 7.60
C THR A 301 -11.73 2.11 8.08
N TYR A 302 -10.90 2.50 7.11
CA TYR A 302 -9.54 2.98 7.31
C TYR A 302 -9.37 4.36 6.67
N ALA A 303 -8.56 5.22 7.28
CA ALA A 303 -8.10 6.47 6.67
C ALA A 303 -6.72 6.86 7.22
N PRO A 304 -5.75 7.31 6.40
CA PRO A 304 -4.52 7.85 6.92
C PRO A 304 -4.76 9.21 7.61
N CYS A 305 -3.96 9.50 8.63
CA CYS A 305 -3.96 10.80 9.29
C CYS A 305 -3.43 11.91 8.37
N LYS A 306 -4.13 13.04 8.25
CA LYS A 306 -3.80 14.18 7.35
C LYS A 306 -2.40 14.80 7.54
N SER A 307 -1.77 14.63 8.71
CA SER A 307 -0.56 15.40 9.07
C SER A 307 0.43 14.63 9.95
N ALA A 308 0.30 13.31 10.02
CA ALA A 308 1.17 12.43 10.80
C ALA A 308 1.13 11.01 10.23
N SER A 309 2.18 10.24 10.46
CA SER A 309 2.23 8.82 10.06
C SER A 309 1.39 7.99 11.05
N CYS A 310 0.07 8.05 10.90
CA CYS A 310 -0.87 7.22 11.65
C CYS A 310 -2.09 6.80 10.83
N LEU A 311 -2.73 5.72 11.28
CA LEU A 311 -3.91 5.11 10.66
C LEU A 311 -5.11 5.29 11.59
N PHE A 312 -6.13 5.99 11.12
CA PHE A 312 -7.44 6.00 11.74
C PHE A 312 -8.21 4.74 11.33
N GLN A 313 -8.84 4.08 12.29
CA GLN A 313 -9.63 2.87 12.10
C GLN A 313 -10.97 3.01 12.81
N THR A 314 -12.05 2.56 12.18
CA THR A 314 -13.38 2.56 12.78
C THR A 314 -14.19 1.34 12.33
N ASN A 315 -15.08 0.85 13.20
CA ASN A 315 -16.11 -0.13 12.87
C ASN A 315 -17.50 0.51 12.70
N ILE A 316 -17.57 1.85 12.70
CA ILE A 316 -18.79 2.59 12.42
C ILE A 316 -19.10 2.43 10.93
N GLN A 317 -20.26 1.87 10.62
CA GLN A 317 -20.78 1.74 9.27
C GLN A 317 -21.00 3.12 8.64
N LEU A 318 -20.18 3.49 7.66
CA LEU A 318 -20.24 4.80 6.99
C LEU A 318 -21.30 4.87 5.87
N LEU A 319 -21.63 3.72 5.27
CA LEU A 319 -22.59 3.59 4.17
C LEU A 319 -23.62 2.49 4.47
N PRO A 320 -24.86 2.58 3.96
CA PRO A 320 -25.86 1.53 4.13
C PRO A 320 -25.35 0.16 3.70
N ASP A 321 -25.94 -0.91 4.26
CA ASP A 321 -25.63 -2.26 3.81
C ASP A 321 -26.21 -2.47 2.40
N PHE A 322 -25.30 -2.58 1.42
CA PHE A 322 -25.63 -2.77 0.02
C PHE A 322 -25.86 -4.24 -0.26
N SER A 323 -26.67 -4.56 -1.27
CA SER A 323 -26.77 -5.96 -1.70
C SER A 323 -25.49 -6.28 -2.45
N VAL A 324 -24.57 -6.97 -1.77
CA VAL A 324 -23.37 -7.53 -2.38
C VAL A 324 -23.60 -8.95 -2.91
N GLN A 325 -24.74 -9.58 -2.60
CA GLN A 325 -24.99 -10.96 -3.02
C GLN A 325 -25.51 -11.02 -4.46
N GLY A 326 -24.88 -11.85 -5.28
CA GLY A 326 -25.31 -12.24 -6.63
C GLY A 326 -25.12 -13.75 -6.86
N SER A 327 -25.41 -14.23 -8.06
CA SER A 327 -25.15 -15.63 -8.46
C SER A 327 -23.82 -15.80 -9.22
N HIS A 328 -23.37 -14.73 -9.88
CA HIS A 328 -22.19 -14.69 -10.73
C HIS A 328 -21.43 -13.37 -10.56
N ALA A 329 -20.10 -13.38 -10.74
CA ALA A 329 -19.29 -12.16 -10.75
C ALA A 329 -19.80 -11.15 -11.79
N SER A 330 -20.26 -11.63 -12.94
CA SER A 330 -20.80 -10.81 -14.04
C SER A 330 -22.05 -9.98 -13.67
N GLU A 331 -22.69 -10.23 -12.52
CA GLU A 331 -23.80 -9.40 -11.99
C GLU A 331 -23.31 -8.09 -11.33
N LEU A 332 -21.99 -7.92 -11.12
CA LEU A 332 -21.37 -6.75 -10.43
C LEU A 332 -21.89 -5.41 -10.95
N ALA A 333 -21.93 -5.22 -12.27
CA ALA A 333 -22.36 -3.96 -12.89
C ALA A 333 -23.87 -3.69 -12.68
N GLN A 334 -24.70 -4.74 -12.64
CA GLN A 334 -26.11 -4.61 -12.33
C GLN A 334 -26.32 -4.22 -10.86
N LEU A 335 -25.67 -4.95 -9.93
CA LEU A 335 -25.74 -4.63 -8.49
C LEU A 335 -25.26 -3.22 -8.19
N THR A 336 -24.18 -2.77 -8.85
CA THR A 336 -23.66 -1.40 -8.73
C THR A 336 -24.72 -0.36 -9.12
N LYS A 337 -25.45 -0.59 -10.22
CA LYS A 337 -26.52 0.30 -10.70
C LYS A 337 -27.73 0.30 -9.75
N GLU A 338 -28.12 -0.85 -9.23
CA GLU A 338 -29.21 -1.00 -8.26
C GLU A 338 -28.87 -0.31 -6.92
N ASN A 339 -27.67 -0.53 -6.39
CA ASN A 339 -27.18 0.09 -5.17
C ASN A 339 -27.00 1.62 -5.33
N SER A 340 -26.56 2.10 -6.50
CA SER A 340 -26.56 3.53 -6.83
C SER A 340 -27.97 4.14 -6.79
N GLY A 341 -28.95 3.47 -7.41
CA GLY A 341 -30.34 3.88 -7.39
C GLY A 341 -30.94 3.95 -5.98
N ARG A 342 -30.56 3.02 -5.09
CA ARG A 342 -30.95 3.03 -3.66
C ARG A 342 -30.42 4.24 -2.89
N LEU A 343 -29.29 4.82 -3.31
CA LEU A 343 -28.75 6.06 -2.74
C LEU A 343 -29.38 7.33 -3.33
N GLY A 344 -30.31 7.21 -4.27
CA GLY A 344 -30.84 8.36 -5.01
C GLY A 344 -29.82 8.98 -5.98
N ILE A 345 -28.69 8.30 -6.23
CA ILE A 345 -27.74 8.69 -7.26
C ILE A 345 -28.39 8.34 -8.61
N PRO A 346 -28.59 9.30 -9.53
CA PRO A 346 -29.08 9.00 -10.87
C PRO A 346 -28.18 7.93 -11.51
N ALA A 347 -28.76 6.97 -12.25
CA ALA A 347 -27.99 5.97 -12.97
C ALA A 347 -26.89 6.68 -13.77
N LEU A 348 -25.63 6.37 -13.43
CA LEU A 348 -24.53 7.32 -13.50
C LEU A 348 -24.47 8.06 -14.85
N ALA A 349 -24.62 9.39 -14.78
CA ALA A 349 -23.85 10.22 -15.70
C ALA A 349 -22.37 10.01 -15.34
N PRO A 350 -21.45 9.96 -16.32
CA PRO A 350 -20.02 9.80 -16.07
C PRO A 350 -19.52 10.63 -14.89
N ILE A 351 -18.85 9.97 -13.95
CA ILE A 351 -18.13 10.64 -12.87
C ILE A 351 -16.99 11.40 -13.56
N ARG A 352 -16.99 12.73 -13.40
CA ARG A 352 -16.13 13.66 -14.14
C ARG A 352 -14.86 14.00 -13.39
#